data_AF-A0A2D7FL64-F1
#
_entry.id   AF-A0A2D7FL64-F1
#
_cell.length_a   1.000
_cell.length_b   1.000
_cell.length_c   1.000
_cell.angle_alpha   90.00
_cell.angle_beta   90.00
_cell.angle_gamma   90.00
#
_symmetry.space_group_name_H-M   'P 1'
#
loop_
_entity.id
_entity.type
_entity.pdbx_description
1 polymer ?
#
loop_
_entity_poly.entity_id
_entity_poly.type
_entity_poly.pdbx_seq_one_letter_code
_entity_poly.pdbx_strand_id
1 'polypeptide(L)'
;RGIRPLPNVQPVLAGQSVEETLVSYGVKVPATSFAKLPYLAGAVAAEIGFPVALKIVSPQAVHKTEVGGVALNIASEDAAVTAACEMEARLLAADPNAEIEGYMVQQMIDGLEVIAGVRDDPQFGPVLALGFGGVLVEAIGDVSFRLLPVAAADVADMLDELRAKALLGEFRGASARDVAALIDCVVALSNAYLDLRGEFLDIEINPLMVGLAGEGVCAVDIRAIGRETDD
;
A
#
# COMPACT_ATOMS: atom_id res chain seq x y z
N ARG A 1 -14.82 15.49 -9.48
CA ARG A 1 -15.91 14.80 -8.75
C ARG A 1 -15.24 13.71 -7.93
N GLY A 2 -15.29 13.83 -6.60
CA GLY A 2 -14.47 13.04 -5.68
C GLY A 2 -14.79 11.55 -5.75
N ILE A 3 -13.72 10.75 -5.78
CA ILE A 3 -13.77 9.29 -5.68
C ILE A 3 -14.37 8.95 -4.32
N ARG A 4 -15.46 8.17 -4.29
CA ARG A 4 -15.96 7.57 -3.05
C ARG A 4 -15.10 6.34 -2.75
N PRO A 5 -14.50 6.21 -1.56
CA PRO A 5 -13.88 4.96 -1.16
C PRO A 5 -14.99 3.93 -0.83
N LEU A 6 -14.89 2.75 -1.44
CA LEU A 6 -15.73 1.58 -1.17
C LEU A 6 -14.95 0.54 -0.35
N PRO A 7 -15.61 -0.46 0.28
CA PRO A 7 -15.02 -1.29 1.34
C PRO A 7 -13.78 -2.09 0.90
N ASN A 8 -12.91 -2.35 1.88
CA ASN A 8 -11.60 -2.98 1.75
C ASN A 8 -11.76 -4.51 1.78
N VAL A 9 -12.17 -5.11 0.65
CA VAL A 9 -12.15 -6.56 0.48
C VAL A 9 -11.03 -6.87 -0.50
N GLN A 10 -9.91 -7.42 -0.03
CA GLN A 10 -8.88 -7.97 -0.91
C GLN A 10 -9.40 -9.30 -1.47
N PRO A 11 -9.65 -9.41 -2.78
CA PRO A 11 -10.03 -10.68 -3.38
C PRO A 11 -8.84 -11.65 -3.36
N VAL A 12 -9.08 -12.89 -2.94
CA VAL A 12 -8.12 -13.99 -2.98
C VAL A 12 -8.40 -14.82 -4.23
N LEU A 13 -7.40 -15.01 -5.09
CA LEU A 13 -7.51 -15.75 -6.34
C LEU A 13 -6.88 -17.12 -6.21
N ALA A 14 -7.59 -18.21 -6.50
CA ALA A 14 -7.00 -19.55 -6.64
C ALA A 14 -6.00 -19.96 -5.51
N GLY A 15 -6.14 -19.38 -4.31
CA GLY A 15 -5.24 -19.57 -3.18
C GLY A 15 -4.02 -18.61 -3.07
N GLN A 16 -3.79 -17.71 -4.04
CA GLN A 16 -2.78 -16.64 -3.98
C GLN A 16 -3.40 -15.25 -3.84
N SER A 17 -2.74 -14.37 -3.08
CA SER A 17 -3.15 -12.97 -2.93
C SER A 17 -2.64 -12.09 -4.08
N VAL A 18 -3.24 -10.92 -4.29
CA VAL A 18 -2.73 -9.91 -5.23
C VAL A 18 -1.29 -9.53 -4.89
N GLU A 19 -0.99 -9.44 -3.60
CA GLU A 19 0.35 -9.17 -3.10
C GLU A 19 1.36 -10.23 -3.55
N GLU A 20 1.06 -11.52 -3.38
CA GLU A 20 1.93 -12.61 -3.83
C GLU A 20 2.16 -12.58 -5.35
N THR A 21 1.12 -12.24 -6.11
CA THR A 21 1.26 -12.06 -7.56
C THR A 21 2.22 -10.91 -7.84
N LEU A 22 2.02 -9.74 -7.27
CA LEU A 22 2.92 -8.59 -7.48
C LEU A 22 4.37 -8.88 -7.06
N VAL A 23 4.58 -9.63 -5.97
CA VAL A 23 5.91 -10.10 -5.54
C VAL A 23 6.57 -10.97 -6.62
N SER A 24 5.80 -11.81 -7.32
CA SER A 24 6.32 -12.61 -8.44
C SER A 24 6.78 -11.78 -9.64
N TYR A 25 6.26 -10.55 -9.80
CA TYR A 25 6.73 -9.55 -10.78
C TYR A 25 7.89 -8.69 -10.26
N GLY A 26 8.40 -8.97 -9.05
CA GLY A 26 9.52 -8.26 -8.44
C GLY A 26 9.13 -7.03 -7.62
N VAL A 27 7.84 -6.81 -7.36
CA VAL A 27 7.40 -5.77 -6.42
C VAL A 27 7.79 -6.18 -5.01
N LYS A 28 8.59 -5.35 -4.32
CA LYS A 28 8.95 -5.59 -2.93
C LYS A 28 7.83 -5.13 -1.99
N VAL A 29 7.63 -5.86 -0.91
CA VAL A 29 6.65 -5.57 0.14
C VAL A 29 7.33 -5.62 1.52
N PRO A 30 6.84 -4.90 2.53
CA PRO A 30 7.44 -4.89 3.85
C PRO A 30 7.28 -6.25 4.53
N ALA A 31 8.26 -6.63 5.36
CA ALA A 31 8.12 -7.81 6.20
C ALA A 31 6.86 -7.68 7.08
N THR A 32 5.96 -8.65 6.95
CA THR A 32 4.64 -8.61 7.57
C THR A 32 4.34 -9.97 8.19
N SER A 33 3.76 -9.98 9.38
CA SER A 33 3.35 -11.19 10.09
C SER A 33 2.08 -10.93 10.90
N PHE A 34 1.49 -11.98 11.45
CA PHE A 34 0.19 -11.95 12.09
C PHE A 34 0.25 -12.44 13.53
N ALA A 35 -0.28 -11.63 14.45
CA ALA A 35 -0.48 -11.99 15.85
C ALA A 35 -1.98 -12.21 16.09
N LYS A 36 -2.36 -13.45 16.48
CA LYS A 36 -3.77 -13.77 16.74
C LYS A 36 -4.34 -13.06 17.97
N LEU A 37 -3.48 -12.76 18.96
CA LEU A 37 -3.87 -12.23 20.26
C LEU A 37 -2.94 -11.08 20.66
N PRO A 38 -3.39 -10.10 21.46
CA PRO A 38 -2.60 -8.91 21.81
C PRO A 38 -1.22 -9.22 22.40
N TYR A 39 -1.16 -10.20 23.31
CA TYR A 39 0.08 -10.56 24.00
C TYR A 39 1.12 -11.23 23.06
N LEU A 40 0.71 -11.69 21.88
CA LEU A 40 1.62 -12.24 20.87
C LEU A 40 2.25 -11.14 20.00
N ALA A 41 1.67 -9.93 19.98
CA ALA A 41 2.13 -8.85 19.11
C ALA A 41 3.58 -8.42 19.39
N GLY A 42 4.01 -8.49 20.66
CA GLY A 42 5.39 -8.18 21.06
C GLY A 42 6.42 -9.11 20.40
N ALA A 43 6.24 -10.42 20.56
CA ALA A 43 7.15 -11.41 19.98
C ALA A 43 7.22 -11.32 18.45
N VAL A 44 6.06 -11.17 17.79
CA VAL A 44 5.99 -11.01 16.33
C VAL A 44 6.69 -9.72 15.88
N ALA A 45 6.56 -8.62 16.62
CA ALA A 45 7.26 -7.37 16.32
C ALA A 45 8.78 -7.50 16.49
N ALA A 46 9.25 -8.22 17.51
CA ALA A 46 10.67 -8.49 17.70
C ALA A 46 11.27 -9.35 16.58
N GLU A 47 10.51 -10.32 16.05
CA GLU A 47 10.93 -11.15 14.92
C GLU A 47 11.09 -10.35 13.62
N ILE A 48 10.19 -9.40 13.37
CA ILE A 48 10.28 -8.49 12.20
C ILE A 48 11.41 -7.47 12.37
N GLY A 49 11.58 -6.95 13.59
CA GLY A 49 12.50 -5.87 13.90
C GLY A 49 11.82 -4.49 13.91
N PHE A 50 12.26 -3.63 14.83
CA PHE A 50 11.67 -2.32 15.09
C PHE A 50 12.27 -1.20 14.20
N PRO A 51 11.52 -0.13 13.91
CA PRO A 51 10.13 0.08 14.30
C PRO A 51 9.12 -0.66 13.42
N VAL A 52 7.97 -1.02 14.02
CA VAL A 52 6.85 -1.66 13.31
C VAL A 52 5.58 -0.81 13.34
N ALA A 53 4.71 -1.04 12.37
CA ALA A 53 3.30 -0.69 12.39
C ALA A 53 2.48 -1.90 12.89
N LEU A 54 1.44 -1.61 13.67
CA LEU A 54 0.43 -2.57 14.08
C LEU A 54 -0.91 -2.15 13.48
N LYS A 55 -1.59 -3.06 12.79
CA LYS A 55 -2.91 -2.82 12.20
C LYS A 55 -3.90 -3.87 12.69
N ILE A 56 -5.04 -3.46 13.25
CA ILE A 56 -6.09 -4.40 13.63
C ILE A 56 -6.74 -5.02 12.39
N VAL A 57 -7.01 -6.32 12.45
CA VAL A 57 -7.72 -7.06 11.40
C VAL A 57 -9.10 -7.39 11.93
N SER A 58 -10.12 -6.73 11.35
CA SER A 58 -11.52 -6.87 11.73
C SER A 58 -12.40 -6.48 10.54
N PRO A 59 -13.46 -7.24 10.21
CA PRO A 59 -14.43 -6.87 9.18
C PRO A 59 -15.09 -5.50 9.44
N GLN A 60 -15.23 -5.12 10.71
CA GLN A 60 -15.86 -3.88 11.14
C GLN A 60 -14.89 -2.69 11.12
N ALA A 61 -13.57 -2.93 10.98
CA ALA A 61 -12.54 -1.89 10.91
C ALA A 61 -12.25 -1.44 9.47
N VAL A 62 -13.30 -1.09 8.70
CA VAL A 62 -13.16 -0.70 7.27
C VAL A 62 -12.33 0.57 7.09
N HIS A 63 -12.44 1.54 8.01
CA HIS A 63 -11.58 2.73 8.09
C HIS A 63 -10.68 2.65 9.33
N LYS A 64 -9.66 1.78 9.26
CA LYS A 64 -8.76 1.44 10.38
C LYS A 64 -8.23 2.65 11.15
N THR A 65 -7.88 3.75 10.48
CA THR A 65 -7.34 4.95 11.14
C THR A 65 -8.39 5.70 11.99
N GLU A 66 -9.65 5.75 11.54
CA GLU A 66 -10.71 6.51 12.20
C GLU A 66 -11.17 5.87 13.52
N VAL A 67 -10.95 4.55 13.66
CA VAL A 67 -11.20 3.80 14.90
C VAL A 67 -9.92 3.57 15.73
N GLY A 68 -8.79 4.16 15.33
CA GLY A 68 -7.50 3.94 15.99
C GLY A 68 -6.93 2.53 15.82
N GLY A 69 -7.38 1.81 14.80
CA GLY A 69 -6.95 0.47 14.39
C GLY A 69 -5.60 0.42 13.65
N VAL A 70 -4.84 1.52 13.63
CA VAL A 70 -3.44 1.56 13.17
C VAL A 70 -2.60 2.29 14.22
N ALA A 71 -1.50 1.69 14.64
CA ALA A 71 -0.46 2.33 15.44
C ALA A 71 0.86 2.21 14.69
N LEU A 72 1.58 3.32 14.57
CA LEU A 72 2.84 3.41 13.83
C LEU A 72 4.00 3.63 14.80
N ASN A 73 5.23 3.42 14.35
CA ASN A 73 6.46 3.70 15.10
C ASN A 73 6.54 2.96 16.45
N ILE A 74 6.02 1.73 16.50
CA ILE A 74 6.15 0.88 17.70
C ILE A 74 7.61 0.43 17.79
N ALA A 75 8.26 0.75 18.90
CA ALA A 75 9.71 0.61 19.08
C ALA A 75 10.12 -0.47 20.10
N SER A 76 9.17 -1.21 20.69
CA SER A 76 9.45 -2.29 21.63
C SER A 76 8.32 -3.32 21.69
N GLU A 77 8.62 -4.50 22.23
CA GLU A 77 7.64 -5.57 22.44
C GLU A 77 6.49 -5.11 23.37
N ASP A 78 6.82 -4.46 24.49
CA ASP A 78 5.84 -3.94 25.45
C ASP A 78 4.92 -2.89 24.81
N ALA A 79 5.48 -2.02 23.97
CA ALA A 79 4.70 -1.03 23.24
C ALA A 79 3.76 -1.70 22.22
N ALA A 80 4.19 -2.80 21.58
CA ALA A 80 3.35 -3.56 20.66
C ALA A 80 2.15 -4.21 21.37
N VAL A 81 2.40 -4.87 22.52
CA VAL A 81 1.33 -5.47 23.33
C VAL A 81 0.37 -4.41 23.85
N THR A 82 0.90 -3.29 24.34
CA THR A 82 0.08 -2.17 24.84
C THR A 82 -0.81 -1.61 23.73
N ALA A 83 -0.24 -1.33 22.56
CA ALA A 83 -0.99 -0.83 21.41
C ALA A 83 -2.09 -1.80 20.97
N ALA A 84 -1.82 -3.11 20.93
CA ALA A 84 -2.80 -4.13 20.57
C ALA A 84 -4.00 -4.17 21.53
N CYS A 85 -3.73 -4.17 22.85
CA CYS A 85 -4.76 -4.13 23.88
C CYS A 85 -5.62 -2.87 23.79
N GLU A 86 -5.00 -1.70 23.58
CA GLU A 86 -5.74 -0.46 23.44
C GLU A 86 -6.60 -0.40 22.18
N MET A 87 -6.11 -0.95 21.05
CA MET A 87 -6.89 -1.05 19.82
C MET A 87 -8.15 -1.89 20.02
N GLU A 88 -8.01 -3.06 20.66
CA GLU A 88 -9.13 -3.95 20.97
C GLU A 88 -10.14 -3.27 21.90
N ALA A 89 -9.67 -2.65 22.99
CA ALA A 89 -10.54 -1.95 23.92
C ALA A 89 -11.32 -0.81 23.24
N ARG A 90 -10.67 -0.05 22.34
CA ARG A 90 -11.32 1.03 21.59
C ARG A 90 -12.36 0.49 20.61
N LEU A 91 -12.06 -0.58 19.88
CA LEU A 91 -12.99 -1.17 18.92
C LEU A 91 -14.21 -1.77 19.61
N LEU A 92 -14.02 -2.53 20.69
CA LEU A 92 -15.13 -3.12 21.45
C LEU A 92 -15.97 -2.07 22.20
N ALA A 93 -15.39 -0.93 22.56
CA ALA A 93 -16.14 0.19 23.12
C ALA A 93 -17.03 0.87 22.07
N ALA A 94 -16.59 0.92 20.81
CA ALA A 94 -17.35 1.49 19.70
C ALA A 94 -18.42 0.53 19.17
N ASP A 95 -18.09 -0.76 19.07
CA ASP A 95 -18.98 -1.85 18.68
C ASP A 95 -18.70 -3.09 19.53
N PRO A 96 -19.53 -3.37 20.55
CA PRO A 96 -19.38 -4.55 21.41
C PRO A 96 -19.48 -5.89 20.69
N ASN A 97 -19.98 -5.91 19.45
CA ASN A 97 -20.09 -7.12 18.63
C ASN A 97 -19.00 -7.20 17.56
N ALA A 98 -18.03 -6.29 17.57
CA ALA A 98 -16.94 -6.31 16.60
C ALA A 98 -16.13 -7.61 16.69
N GLU A 99 -15.87 -8.22 15.54
CA GLU A 99 -15.05 -9.41 15.45
C GLU A 99 -13.60 -8.99 15.21
N ILE A 100 -12.71 -9.39 16.12
CA ILE A 100 -11.27 -9.16 16.00
C ILE A 100 -10.61 -10.45 15.54
N GLU A 101 -10.14 -10.46 14.31
CA GLU A 101 -9.43 -11.60 13.77
C GLU A 101 -8.01 -11.67 14.34
N GLY A 102 -7.38 -10.52 14.58
CA GLY A 102 -6.06 -10.39 15.20
C GLY A 102 -5.38 -9.08 14.81
N TYR A 103 -4.06 -9.10 14.73
CA TYR A 103 -3.22 -7.94 14.46
C TYR A 103 -2.17 -8.26 13.40
N MET A 104 -2.10 -7.41 12.38
CA MET A 104 -1.03 -7.43 11.41
C MET A 104 0.12 -6.57 11.94
N VAL A 105 1.29 -7.18 12.08
CA VAL A 105 2.53 -6.51 12.45
C VAL A 105 3.36 -6.36 11.19
N GLN A 106 3.78 -5.14 10.86
CA GLN A 106 4.42 -4.82 9.59
C GLN A 106 5.63 -3.92 9.81
N GLN A 107 6.73 -4.18 9.11
CA GLN A 107 7.92 -3.33 9.09
C GLN A 107 7.57 -1.90 8.66
N MET A 108 8.09 -0.89 9.37
CA MET A 108 8.03 0.50 8.91
C MET A 108 9.06 0.72 7.79
N ILE A 109 8.61 1.31 6.68
CA ILE A 109 9.46 1.69 5.56
C ILE A 109 9.46 3.21 5.46
N ASP A 110 10.64 3.81 5.49
CA ASP A 110 10.84 5.24 5.27
C ASP A 110 11.12 5.53 3.79
N GLY A 111 10.70 6.70 3.30
CA GLY A 111 10.90 7.08 1.91
C GLY A 111 9.99 8.22 1.46
N LEU A 112 10.05 8.53 0.16
CA LEU A 112 9.05 9.39 -0.48
C LEU A 112 7.82 8.56 -0.82
N GLU A 113 6.64 9.02 -0.40
CA GLU A 113 5.37 8.39 -0.74
C GLU A 113 5.00 8.68 -2.20
N VAL A 114 4.69 7.62 -2.94
CA VAL A 114 4.16 7.63 -4.30
C VAL A 114 2.88 6.79 -4.32
N ILE A 115 1.94 7.15 -5.18
CA ILE A 115 0.75 6.37 -5.48
C ILE A 115 0.90 5.86 -6.91
N ALA A 116 0.75 4.55 -7.10
CA ALA A 116 0.72 3.92 -8.42
C ALA A 116 -0.46 2.95 -8.47
N GLY A 117 -1.34 3.12 -9.44
CA GLY A 117 -2.52 2.26 -9.55
C GLY A 117 -2.99 2.09 -10.98
N VAL A 118 -3.55 0.94 -11.28
CA VAL A 118 -4.14 0.62 -12.58
C VAL A 118 -5.62 0.37 -12.39
N ARG A 119 -6.45 0.93 -13.26
CA ARG A 119 -7.91 0.69 -13.32
C ARG A 119 -8.35 0.38 -14.75
N ASP A 120 -9.27 -0.56 -14.93
CA ASP A 120 -9.96 -0.77 -16.19
C ASP A 120 -11.04 0.30 -16.36
N ASP A 121 -10.75 1.30 -17.19
CA ASP A 121 -11.73 2.30 -17.56
C ASP A 121 -12.69 1.75 -18.64
N PRO A 122 -14.01 1.94 -18.50
CA PRO A 122 -14.99 1.41 -19.46
C PRO A 122 -14.84 1.93 -20.90
N GLN A 123 -14.23 3.10 -21.10
CA GLN A 123 -14.06 3.71 -22.42
C GLN A 123 -12.67 3.46 -22.99
N PHE A 124 -11.64 3.54 -22.15
CA PHE A 124 -10.25 3.51 -22.59
C PHE A 124 -9.53 2.18 -22.34
N GLY A 125 -10.14 1.27 -21.57
CA GLY A 125 -9.49 0.07 -21.08
C GLY A 125 -8.53 0.39 -19.92
N PRO A 126 -7.46 -0.39 -19.70
CA PRO A 126 -6.60 -0.24 -18.54
C PRO A 126 -5.80 1.07 -18.57
N VAL A 127 -5.95 1.86 -17.52
CA VAL A 127 -5.28 3.15 -17.31
C VAL A 127 -4.41 3.08 -16.06
N LEU A 128 -3.12 3.38 -16.20
CA LEU A 128 -2.18 3.60 -15.12
C LEU A 128 -2.30 5.05 -14.64
N ALA A 129 -2.34 5.24 -13.33
CA ALA A 129 -2.19 6.51 -12.63
C ALA A 129 -0.89 6.46 -11.81
N LEU A 130 -0.10 7.54 -11.85
CA LEU A 130 1.12 7.71 -11.08
C LEU A 130 1.19 9.12 -10.53
N GLY A 131 1.44 9.28 -9.23
CA GLY A 131 1.55 10.58 -8.58
C GLY A 131 2.26 10.49 -7.23
N PHE A 132 2.57 11.62 -6.61
CA PHE A 132 3.11 11.60 -5.25
C PHE A 132 1.99 11.40 -4.21
N GLY A 133 2.30 10.65 -3.16
CA GLY A 133 1.41 10.41 -2.03
C GLY A 133 1.55 11.46 -0.92
N GLY A 134 0.81 11.25 0.15
CA GLY A 134 0.78 12.11 1.32
C GLY A 134 -0.30 13.21 1.25
N VAL A 135 -0.75 13.61 2.44
CA VAL A 135 -1.92 14.51 2.64
C VAL A 135 -1.85 15.80 1.83
N LEU A 136 -0.65 16.39 1.68
CA LEU A 136 -0.48 17.64 0.95
C LEU A 136 -0.57 17.47 -0.57
N VAL A 137 -0.19 16.31 -1.13
CA VAL A 137 -0.20 16.07 -2.57
C VAL A 137 -1.58 15.63 -3.04
N GLU A 138 -2.30 14.83 -2.26
CA GLU A 138 -3.70 14.46 -2.56
C GLU A 138 -4.58 15.69 -2.78
N ALA A 139 -4.36 16.76 -2.02
CA ALA A 139 -5.09 18.03 -2.17
C ALA A 139 -4.77 18.77 -3.48
N ILE A 140 -3.60 18.53 -4.08
CA ILE A 140 -3.11 19.20 -5.30
C ILE A 140 -3.48 18.41 -6.56
N GLY A 141 -3.69 17.09 -6.44
CA GLY A 141 -4.02 16.21 -7.55
C GLY A 141 -2.90 16.08 -8.59
N ASP A 142 -1.65 16.01 -8.12
CA ASP A 142 -0.46 15.89 -8.97
C ASP A 142 -0.27 14.44 -9.45
N VAL A 143 -1.00 14.08 -10.51
CA VAL A 143 -1.07 12.72 -11.07
C VAL A 143 -0.92 12.77 -12.59
N SER A 144 -0.13 11.85 -13.14
CA SER A 144 -0.05 11.56 -14.58
C SER A 144 -0.74 10.24 -14.92
N PHE A 145 -1.25 10.12 -16.14
CA PHE A 145 -1.98 8.95 -16.62
C PHE A 145 -1.40 8.41 -17.93
N ARG A 146 -1.45 7.08 -18.10
CA ARG A 146 -1.11 6.37 -19.35
C ARG A 146 -2.04 5.19 -19.58
N LEU A 147 -2.30 4.86 -20.84
CA LEU A 147 -2.94 3.58 -21.19
C LEU A 147 -1.89 2.46 -21.10
N LEU A 148 -2.31 1.27 -20.66
CA LEU A 148 -1.44 0.10 -20.67
C LEU A 148 -1.40 -0.55 -22.07
N PRO A 149 -0.30 -1.25 -22.41
CA PRO A 149 0.92 -1.43 -21.62
C PRO A 149 1.80 -0.17 -21.61
N VAL A 150 2.60 0.00 -20.55
CA VAL A 150 3.64 1.03 -20.47
C VAL A 150 5.03 0.42 -20.49
N ALA A 151 5.98 1.11 -21.12
CA ALA A 151 7.40 0.84 -21.03
C ALA A 151 8.09 1.80 -20.05
N ALA A 152 9.35 1.51 -19.71
CA ALA A 152 10.14 2.34 -18.80
C ALA A 152 10.22 3.82 -19.24
N ALA A 153 10.27 4.08 -20.55
CA ALA A 153 10.26 5.44 -21.10
C ALA A 153 8.93 6.16 -20.83
N ASP A 154 7.79 5.47 -20.95
CA ASP A 154 6.48 6.06 -20.67
C ASP A 154 6.37 6.46 -19.20
N VAL A 155 6.88 5.61 -18.28
CA VAL A 155 6.88 5.90 -16.84
C VAL A 155 7.83 7.05 -16.50
N ALA A 156 9.00 7.11 -17.14
CA ALA A 156 9.91 8.25 -16.99
C ALA A 156 9.23 9.57 -17.40
N ASP A 157 8.53 9.58 -18.54
CA ASP A 157 7.77 10.74 -19.01
C ASP A 157 6.64 11.11 -18.03
N MET A 158 5.93 10.12 -17.45
CA MET A 158 4.92 10.37 -16.42
C MET A 158 5.50 11.07 -15.19
N LEU A 159 6.67 10.64 -14.72
CA LEU A 159 7.36 11.27 -13.58
C LEU A 159 7.80 12.70 -13.92
N ASP A 160 8.21 12.94 -15.17
CA ASP A 160 8.62 14.25 -15.65
C ASP A 160 7.48 15.25 -15.81
N GLU A 161 6.24 14.77 -15.93
CA GLU A 161 5.01 15.56 -15.96
C GLU A 161 4.54 16.02 -14.57
N LEU A 162 4.98 15.35 -13.50
CA LEU A 162 4.58 15.69 -12.14
C LEU A 162 5.13 17.06 -11.73
N ARG A 163 4.27 17.91 -11.17
CA ARG A 163 4.64 19.27 -10.70
C ARG A 163 5.67 19.20 -9.58
N ALA A 164 5.58 18.19 -8.73
CA ALA A 164 6.49 18.00 -7.61
C ALA A 164 7.69 17.09 -7.94
N LYS A 165 8.03 16.87 -9.22
CA LYS A 165 9.14 15.99 -9.62
C LYS A 165 10.50 16.33 -9.01
N ALA A 166 10.69 17.57 -8.58
CA ALA A 166 11.88 17.99 -7.83
C ALA A 166 12.10 17.17 -6.54
N LEU A 167 11.07 16.51 -6.00
CA LEU A 167 11.17 15.59 -4.86
C LEU A 167 11.92 14.29 -5.16
N LEU A 168 12.08 13.93 -6.44
CA LEU A 168 12.84 12.77 -6.89
C LEU A 168 14.34 13.05 -6.96
N GLY A 169 14.71 14.31 -7.19
CA GLY A 169 16.10 14.74 -7.26
C GLY A 169 16.73 15.01 -5.89
N GLU A 170 17.97 15.49 -5.90
CA GLU A 170 18.61 15.97 -4.68
C GLU A 170 17.85 17.19 -4.13
N PHE A 171 17.51 17.16 -2.85
CA PHE A 171 16.78 18.26 -2.22
C PHE A 171 17.36 18.56 -0.84
N ARG A 172 17.77 19.82 -0.63
CA ARG A 172 18.29 20.33 0.65
C ARG A 172 19.40 19.46 1.29
N GLY A 173 20.29 18.89 0.47
CA GLY A 173 21.41 18.06 0.94
C GLY A 173 21.08 16.58 1.15
N ALA A 174 19.84 16.15 0.89
CA ALA A 174 19.49 14.73 0.78
C ALA A 174 19.83 14.19 -0.62
N SER A 175 20.26 12.93 -0.69
CA SER A 175 20.49 12.20 -1.93
C SER A 175 19.21 12.09 -2.77
N ALA A 176 19.38 11.91 -4.08
CA ALA A 176 18.27 11.62 -4.98
C ALA A 176 17.55 10.31 -4.62
N ARG A 177 16.30 10.19 -5.05
CA ARG A 177 15.48 8.99 -4.91
C ARG A 177 15.86 7.92 -5.91
N ASP A 178 15.50 6.68 -5.61
CA ASP A 178 15.71 5.55 -6.52
C ASP A 178 14.67 5.53 -7.66
N VAL A 179 14.82 6.46 -8.60
CA VAL A 179 13.92 6.63 -9.75
C VAL A 179 13.92 5.40 -10.64
N ALA A 180 15.06 4.72 -10.79
CA ALA A 180 15.16 3.49 -11.59
C ALA A 180 14.29 2.38 -10.98
N ALA A 181 14.40 2.13 -9.68
CA ALA A 181 13.57 1.13 -9.00
C ALA A 181 12.08 1.49 -9.03
N LEU A 182 11.74 2.79 -8.96
CA LEU A 182 10.36 3.25 -9.11
C LEU A 182 9.81 2.92 -10.50
N ILE A 183 10.57 3.22 -11.56
CA ILE A 183 10.19 2.91 -12.94
C ILE A 183 9.97 1.40 -13.12
N ASP A 184 10.93 0.59 -12.67
CA ASP A 184 10.86 -0.87 -12.77
C ASP A 184 9.62 -1.43 -12.05
N CYS A 185 9.32 -0.91 -10.84
CA CYS A 185 8.15 -1.33 -10.08
C CYS A 185 6.82 -0.95 -10.75
N VAL A 186 6.73 0.22 -11.38
CA VAL A 186 5.52 0.65 -12.09
C VAL A 186 5.30 -0.16 -13.37
N VAL A 187 6.39 -0.48 -14.09
CA VAL A 187 6.32 -1.41 -15.24
C VAL A 187 5.91 -2.81 -14.78
N ALA A 188 6.43 -3.28 -13.65
CA ALA A 188 6.02 -4.56 -13.04
C ALA A 188 4.53 -4.58 -12.69
N LEU A 189 4.01 -3.50 -12.06
CA LEU A 189 2.58 -3.33 -11.77
C LEU A 189 1.73 -3.37 -13.06
N SER A 190 2.17 -2.67 -14.12
CA SER A 190 1.49 -2.70 -15.42
C SER A 190 1.39 -4.11 -15.99
N ASN A 191 2.50 -4.86 -15.98
CA ASN A 191 2.52 -6.22 -16.51
C ASN A 191 1.67 -7.17 -15.66
N ALA A 192 1.81 -7.10 -14.33
CA ALA A 192 1.00 -7.90 -13.40
C ALA A 192 -0.50 -7.64 -13.59
N TYR A 193 -0.90 -6.37 -13.72
CA TYR A 193 -2.29 -6.02 -13.95
C TYR A 193 -2.83 -6.61 -15.25
N LEU A 194 -2.05 -6.59 -16.34
CA LEU A 194 -2.51 -7.13 -17.63
C LEU A 194 -2.80 -8.63 -17.54
N ASP A 195 -1.99 -9.38 -16.81
CA ASP A 195 -2.20 -10.82 -16.58
C ASP A 195 -3.38 -11.08 -15.63
N LEU A 196 -3.62 -10.16 -14.67
CA LEU A 196 -4.72 -10.19 -13.71
C LEU A 196 -6.01 -9.50 -14.20
N ARG A 197 -6.02 -8.95 -15.42
CA ARG A 197 -7.10 -8.04 -15.88
C ARG A 197 -8.47 -8.71 -15.91
N GLY A 198 -8.52 -10.02 -16.13
CA GLY A 198 -9.76 -10.81 -16.12
C GLY A 198 -10.42 -10.90 -14.75
N GLU A 199 -9.69 -10.58 -13.67
CA GLU A 199 -10.09 -10.84 -12.30
C GLU A 199 -10.25 -9.57 -11.48
N PHE A 200 -9.51 -8.50 -11.80
CA PHE A 200 -9.61 -7.21 -11.10
C PHE A 200 -10.03 -6.05 -12.01
N LEU A 201 -10.82 -5.16 -11.43
CA LEU A 201 -11.13 -3.85 -11.98
C LEU A 201 -10.01 -2.87 -11.69
N ASP A 202 -9.44 -2.88 -10.49
CA ASP A 202 -8.31 -2.04 -10.13
C ASP A 202 -7.32 -2.71 -9.17
N ILE A 203 -6.06 -2.28 -9.25
CA ILE A 203 -4.98 -2.59 -8.31
C ILE A 203 -4.26 -1.27 -8.04
N GLU A 204 -4.14 -0.89 -6.76
CA GLU A 204 -3.50 0.33 -6.29
C GLU A 204 -2.44 -0.02 -5.23
N ILE A 205 -1.27 0.60 -5.37
CA ILE A 205 -0.22 0.62 -4.34
C ILE A 205 -0.22 2.03 -3.73
N ASN A 206 -0.61 2.12 -2.46
CA ASN A 206 -0.74 3.39 -1.77
C ASN A 206 -0.56 3.26 -0.24
N PRO A 207 0.63 3.56 0.31
CA PRO A 207 1.77 4.15 -0.38
C PRO A 207 2.71 3.12 -1.02
N LEU A 208 3.30 3.50 -2.16
CA LEU A 208 4.57 2.97 -2.67
C LEU A 208 5.69 3.85 -2.11
N MET A 209 6.53 3.29 -1.25
CA MET A 209 7.65 4.01 -0.63
C MET A 209 8.87 3.97 -1.53
N VAL A 210 9.44 5.15 -1.84
CA VAL A 210 10.64 5.29 -2.66
C VAL A 210 11.83 5.70 -1.79
N GLY A 211 12.80 4.80 -1.67
CA GLY A 211 14.04 5.02 -0.93
C GLY A 211 15.00 5.99 -1.62
N LEU A 212 16.17 6.21 -1.01
CA LEU A 212 17.28 6.89 -1.67
C LEU A 212 17.86 5.99 -2.77
N ALA A 213 18.60 6.59 -3.71
CA ALA A 213 19.24 5.84 -4.78
C ALA A 213 20.05 4.63 -4.27
N GLY A 214 19.70 3.43 -4.73
CA GLY A 214 20.29 2.16 -4.30
C GLY A 214 19.50 1.41 -3.23
N GLU A 215 18.51 2.05 -2.58
CA GLU A 215 17.65 1.42 -1.57
C GLU A 215 16.38 0.80 -2.17
N GLY A 216 16.02 1.20 -3.40
CA GLY A 216 14.86 0.69 -4.13
C GLY A 216 13.52 1.26 -3.68
N VAL A 217 12.45 0.50 -3.92
CA VAL A 217 11.07 0.84 -3.55
C VAL A 217 10.38 -0.30 -2.81
N CYS A 218 9.31 0.02 -2.08
CA CYS A 218 8.53 -0.96 -1.32
C CYS A 218 7.03 -0.60 -1.33
N ALA A 219 6.18 -1.53 -1.77
CA ALA A 219 4.73 -1.40 -1.75
C ALA A 219 4.20 -1.68 -0.34
N VAL A 220 3.89 -0.62 0.42
CA VAL A 220 3.53 -0.74 1.85
C VAL A 220 2.08 -1.16 2.06
N ASP A 221 1.19 -0.70 1.19
CA ASP A 221 -0.21 -1.12 1.18
C ASP A 221 -0.65 -1.35 -0.26
N ILE A 222 -1.32 -2.48 -0.47
CA ILE A 222 -1.82 -2.91 -1.77
C ILE A 222 -3.30 -3.14 -1.61
N ARG A 223 -4.06 -2.50 -2.48
CA ARG A 223 -5.51 -2.65 -2.57
C ARG A 223 -5.87 -3.11 -3.96
N ALA A 224 -6.85 -3.99 -4.06
CA ALA A 224 -7.43 -4.37 -5.34
C ALA A 224 -8.94 -4.49 -5.24
N ILE A 225 -9.63 -4.22 -6.34
CA ILE A 225 -11.07 -4.44 -6.47
C ILE A 225 -11.28 -5.52 -7.53
N GLY A 226 -11.88 -6.63 -7.10
CA GLY A 226 -12.23 -7.74 -7.98
C GLY A 226 -13.35 -7.36 -8.95
N ARG A 227 -13.41 -8.05 -10.08
CA ARG A 227 -14.60 -8.04 -10.94
C ARG A 227 -15.69 -8.86 -10.26
N GLU A 228 -16.92 -8.36 -10.30
CA GLU A 228 -18.08 -9.20 -10.03
C GLU A 228 -18.10 -10.30 -11.11
N THR A 229 -18.07 -11.55 -10.68
CA THR A 229 -18.34 -12.68 -11.55
C THR A 229 -19.86 -12.80 -11.63
N ASP A 230 -20.41 -12.65 -12.84
CA ASP A 230 -21.81 -12.98 -13.10
C ASP A 230 -21.95 -14.51 -13.01
N ASP A 231 -22.25 -15.02 -11.81
CA ASP A 231 -22.79 -16.38 -11.58
C ASP A 231 -24.33 -16.35 -11.46
#